data_AF-A0A945X3P7-F1
#
_entry.id   AF-A0A945X3P7-F1
#
_cell.length_a   1.000
_cell.length_b   1.000
_cell.length_c   1.000
_cell.angle_alpha   90.00
_cell.angle_beta   90.00
_cell.angle_gamma   90.00
#
_symmetry.space_group_name_H-M   'P 1'
#
loop_
_entity.id
_entity.type
_entity.pdbx_description
1 polymer ?
#
loop_
_entity_poly.entity_id
_entity_poly.type
_entity_poly.pdbx_seq_one_letter_code
_entity_poly.pdbx_strand_id
1 'polypeptide(L)'
;MANQGPPAAVRGLVVMCVAGFAAAVVCEYVGPTRGWLGRLTGQPPPTAQPAAPQASASPAQPSTPSSSTQTAPVATPSPVSSNSGNVADTSVQSPGETRTPEPARRRQPEAAPAGEENDEPVKTEREIEYERLVAGYLKKLPAPNLGKKYKILLRNRQAVEGKLIDISPGKITLQMRYGELTYALHQVHPKSTTKLFPERAAHFMAMRALKKKREAEAEAARKREQAAQAALVRPARPDPAGGTEIATAPTPPRPQRLLPARTGAPTYNTTAAKTPEHLLETVRAFGTWLKFQHQRVGGRIADKIHAKQQGGSVVLYLNANALFLQQDYGTRFQLTEGLYKFWAFRCDAHRVIRELSDAHVVLVGPNGKIIGGSAPRNSADIWVEKDRK
;
A
#
# COMPACT_ATOMS: atom_id res chain seq x y z
N MET A 1 12.00 -59.07 8.54
CA MET A 1 11.13 -57.94 8.93
C MET A 1 11.24 -56.88 7.85
N ALA A 2 10.21 -56.75 7.00
CA ALA A 2 10.21 -55.90 5.83
C ALA A 2 9.79 -54.47 6.22
N ASN A 3 10.62 -53.49 5.87
CA ASN A 3 10.39 -52.08 6.15
C ASN A 3 9.64 -51.48 4.95
N GLN A 4 8.32 -51.31 5.07
CA GLN A 4 7.49 -50.69 4.04
C GLN A 4 7.63 -49.17 4.12
N GLY A 5 8.19 -48.57 3.06
CA GLY A 5 8.22 -47.12 2.88
C GLY A 5 6.83 -46.55 2.55
N PRO A 6 6.57 -45.26 2.86
CA PRO A 6 5.27 -44.65 2.62
C PRO A 6 5.01 -44.44 1.12
N PRO A 7 3.75 -44.58 0.67
CA PRO A 7 3.40 -44.49 -0.75
C PRO A 7 3.48 -43.05 -1.28
N ALA A 8 4.13 -42.91 -2.44
CA ALA A 8 4.18 -41.71 -3.25
C ALA A 8 2.83 -41.47 -3.95
N ALA A 9 1.90 -40.76 -3.32
CA ALA A 9 0.61 -40.47 -3.96
C ALA A 9 -0.13 -39.23 -3.43
N VAL A 10 0.52 -38.07 -3.28
CA VAL A 10 -0.19 -36.76 -3.20
C VAL A 10 0.71 -35.63 -3.72
N ARG A 11 0.93 -35.54 -5.04
CA ARG A 11 1.63 -34.39 -5.65
C ARG A 11 0.97 -33.83 -6.91
N GLY A 12 -0.31 -34.14 -7.13
CA GLY A 12 -1.02 -33.77 -8.36
C GLY A 12 -2.38 -33.12 -8.13
N LEU A 13 -2.52 -32.13 -7.23
CA LEU A 13 -3.78 -31.36 -7.14
C LEU A 13 -3.66 -29.98 -6.46
N VAL A 14 -2.54 -29.27 -6.61
CA VAL A 14 -2.39 -27.88 -6.08
C VAL A 14 -1.98 -26.87 -7.16
N VAL A 15 -1.75 -27.30 -8.40
CA VAL A 15 -1.22 -26.43 -9.47
C VAL A 15 -2.33 -25.77 -10.34
N MET A 16 -3.60 -26.13 -10.16
CA MET A 16 -4.70 -25.63 -11.02
C MET A 16 -5.53 -24.47 -10.44
N CYS A 17 -5.30 -24.02 -9.19
CA CYS A 17 -6.09 -22.91 -8.59
C CYS A 17 -5.44 -21.52 -8.70
N VAL A 18 -4.18 -21.40 -9.11
CA VAL A 18 -3.46 -20.11 -9.10
C VAL A 18 -3.61 -19.33 -10.42
N ALA A 19 -4.00 -19.98 -11.52
CA ALA A 19 -4.15 -19.30 -12.81
C ALA A 19 -5.48 -18.53 -12.98
N GLY A 20 -6.49 -18.76 -12.13
CA GLY A 20 -7.79 -18.08 -12.19
C GLY A 20 -7.87 -16.75 -11.42
N PHE A 21 -6.88 -16.44 -10.59
CA PHE A 21 -6.99 -15.35 -9.61
C PHE A 21 -6.41 -13.99 -10.07
N ALA A 22 -5.55 -13.99 -11.10
CA ALA A 22 -4.93 -12.76 -11.61
C ALA A 22 -5.80 -11.98 -12.61
N ALA A 23 -6.90 -12.57 -13.11
CA ALA A 23 -7.78 -11.94 -14.10
C ALA A 23 -9.00 -11.20 -13.47
N ALA A 24 -9.37 -11.49 -12.22
CA ALA A 24 -10.60 -10.98 -11.60
C ALA A 24 -10.45 -9.60 -10.90
N VAL A 25 -9.29 -8.95 -11.01
CA VAL A 25 -9.06 -7.58 -10.49
C VAL A 25 -8.81 -6.56 -11.62
N VAL A 26 -8.84 -6.98 -12.90
CA VAL A 26 -8.60 -6.06 -14.05
C VAL A 26 -9.65 -6.11 -15.18
N CYS A 27 -10.57 -7.07 -15.27
CA CYS A 27 -11.54 -7.08 -16.38
C CYS A 27 -12.96 -7.52 -16.00
N GLU A 28 -13.86 -6.55 -15.84
CA GLU A 28 -15.19 -6.62 -16.45
C GLU A 28 -15.39 -5.36 -17.31
N TYR A 29 -14.68 -5.34 -18.45
CA TYR A 29 -15.04 -4.52 -19.60
C TYR A 29 -14.47 -5.16 -20.87
N VAL A 30 -15.17 -6.16 -21.39
CA VAL A 30 -14.98 -6.67 -22.76
C VAL A 30 -16.32 -6.59 -23.48
N GLY A 31 -16.51 -5.51 -24.22
CA GLY A 31 -17.45 -5.49 -25.34
C GLY A 31 -16.83 -6.19 -26.56
N PRO A 32 -17.64 -6.74 -27.48
CA PRO A 32 -17.16 -7.67 -28.49
C PRO A 32 -16.64 -6.95 -29.74
N THR A 33 -15.40 -7.21 -30.13
CA THR A 33 -14.95 -7.02 -31.52
C THR A 33 -14.52 -8.34 -32.10
N ARG A 34 -15.48 -9.03 -32.72
CA ARG A 34 -15.24 -10.04 -33.75
C ARG A 34 -14.72 -9.35 -35.00
N GLY A 35 -13.73 -9.97 -35.63
CA GLY A 35 -13.40 -9.77 -37.03
C GLY A 35 -12.24 -8.80 -37.28
N TRP A 36 -11.05 -9.35 -37.53
CA TRP A 36 -10.30 -9.12 -38.77
C TRP A 36 -9.18 -10.15 -38.87
N LEU A 37 -9.32 -11.06 -39.83
CA LEU A 37 -8.32 -12.06 -40.21
C LEU A 37 -7.22 -11.39 -41.06
N GLY A 38 -5.98 -11.80 -40.83
CA GLY A 38 -5.15 -12.31 -41.92
C GLY A 38 -3.93 -11.49 -42.37
N ARG A 39 -2.80 -12.20 -42.44
CA ARG A 39 -1.71 -12.11 -43.46
C ARG A 39 -0.86 -10.81 -43.41
N LEU A 40 0.47 -10.84 -43.26
CA LEU A 40 1.46 -11.60 -44.02
C LEU A 40 2.78 -11.76 -43.24
N THR A 41 3.36 -12.95 -43.40
CA THR A 41 4.76 -13.31 -43.22
C THR A 41 5.67 -12.55 -44.19
N GLY A 42 6.88 -12.18 -43.75
CA GLY A 42 7.93 -11.72 -44.67
C GLY A 42 9.17 -11.17 -43.96
N GLN A 43 10.19 -12.01 -43.80
CA GLN A 43 11.57 -11.68 -43.46
C GLN A 43 12.47 -12.41 -44.48
N PRO A 44 13.76 -12.07 -44.66
CA PRO A 44 14.42 -10.85 -45.18
C PRO A 44 15.21 -11.19 -46.48
N PRO A 45 16.28 -10.48 -46.94
CA PRO A 45 17.62 -10.53 -46.29
C PRO A 45 18.45 -9.21 -46.51
N PRO A 46 19.80 -9.14 -46.43
CA PRO A 46 20.53 -8.08 -45.69
C PRO A 46 21.31 -7.11 -46.60
N THR A 47 21.73 -5.95 -46.09
CA THR A 47 22.75 -5.16 -46.80
C THR A 47 23.68 -4.36 -45.89
N ALA A 48 24.95 -4.74 -45.97
CA ALA A 48 26.18 -3.94 -45.98
C ALA A 48 26.52 -2.98 -44.82
N GLN A 49 27.60 -3.34 -44.11
CA GLN A 49 28.56 -2.41 -43.50
C GLN A 49 29.23 -1.52 -44.56
N PRO A 50 29.80 -0.37 -44.14
CA PRO A 50 31.26 -0.31 -44.21
C PRO A 50 31.96 0.38 -43.01
N ALA A 51 33.15 -0.14 -42.75
CA ALA A 51 34.44 0.49 -42.44
C ALA A 51 34.60 1.51 -41.29
N ALA A 52 35.63 1.23 -40.49
CA ALA A 52 36.27 2.05 -39.47
C ALA A 52 36.98 3.30 -40.05
N PRO A 53 37.53 4.18 -39.19
CA PRO A 53 38.98 4.05 -39.01
C PRO A 53 39.48 4.15 -37.55
N GLN A 54 40.68 3.62 -37.42
CA GLN A 54 41.56 3.55 -36.26
C GLN A 54 42.21 4.91 -35.93
N ALA A 55 42.43 5.16 -34.64
CA ALA A 55 43.57 5.88 -34.06
C ALA A 55 43.66 5.41 -32.59
N SER A 56 44.60 4.59 -32.14
CA SER A 56 46.08 4.72 -32.04
C SER A 56 46.56 5.65 -30.92
N ALA A 57 47.09 4.98 -29.86
CA ALA A 57 48.12 5.40 -28.90
C ALA A 57 47.81 6.60 -27.96
N SER A 58 48.23 6.67 -26.69
CA SER A 58 49.38 6.09 -25.99
C SER A 58 49.20 6.20 -24.44
N PRO A 59 50.11 5.62 -23.63
CA PRO A 59 49.92 5.31 -22.20
C PRO A 59 50.64 6.27 -21.23
N ALA A 60 50.28 6.23 -19.95
CA ALA A 60 51.19 6.48 -18.83
C ALA A 60 50.59 5.95 -17.52
N GLN A 61 51.42 5.19 -16.78
CA GLN A 61 51.18 4.64 -15.44
C GLN A 61 51.47 5.72 -14.34
N PRO A 62 51.93 5.38 -13.11
CA PRO A 62 51.11 5.08 -11.93
C PRO A 62 51.47 5.99 -10.74
N SER A 63 50.63 6.02 -9.70
CA SER A 63 51.12 6.30 -8.33
C SER A 63 50.04 6.03 -7.28
N THR A 64 50.28 5.00 -6.47
CA THR A 64 49.89 4.94 -5.05
C THR A 64 50.81 5.89 -4.24
N PRO A 65 50.43 6.37 -3.05
CA PRO A 65 50.63 5.56 -1.84
C PRO A 65 49.55 5.68 -0.75
N SER A 66 49.41 4.58 -0.01
CA SER A 66 49.39 4.46 1.45
C SER A 66 48.82 5.60 2.30
N SER A 67 47.79 5.26 3.10
CA SER A 67 47.65 5.76 4.48
C SER A 67 46.87 4.75 5.32
N SER A 68 47.64 4.00 6.08
CA SER A 68 47.26 3.21 7.23
C SER A 68 46.76 4.11 8.38
N THR A 69 45.64 3.76 9.00
CA THR A 69 45.39 4.15 10.39
C THR A 69 44.87 2.92 11.13
N GLN A 70 45.80 2.30 11.85
CA GLN A 70 45.56 1.44 12.98
C GLN A 70 44.95 2.28 14.10
N THR A 71 43.81 1.85 14.64
CA THR A 71 43.47 2.15 16.04
C THR A 71 42.86 0.91 16.69
N ALA A 72 43.30 0.70 17.92
CA ALA A 72 43.35 -0.52 18.72
C ALA A 72 41.98 -1.11 19.14
N PRO A 73 41.97 -2.39 19.56
CA PRO A 73 40.78 -3.09 20.07
C PRO A 73 40.52 -2.75 21.54
N VAL A 74 39.25 -2.57 21.92
CA VAL A 74 38.85 -2.42 23.33
C VAL A 74 37.78 -3.46 23.69
N ALA A 75 38.22 -4.38 24.53
CA ALA A 75 37.55 -5.05 25.65
C ALA A 75 36.14 -5.65 25.45
N THR A 76 36.13 -6.96 25.27
CA THR A 76 35.16 -7.90 25.83
C THR A 76 35.14 -7.81 27.36
N PRO A 77 33.97 -7.96 28.00
CA PRO A 77 33.92 -8.79 29.20
C PRO A 77 32.94 -9.96 29.07
N SER A 78 33.45 -11.09 29.55
CA SER A 78 32.89 -12.43 29.72
C SER A 78 31.75 -12.49 30.77
N PRO A 79 31.07 -13.63 30.93
CA PRO A 79 29.70 -13.75 31.42
C PRO A 79 29.62 -13.85 32.94
N VAL A 80 28.49 -13.44 33.51
CA VAL A 80 28.13 -13.74 34.90
C VAL A 80 27.10 -14.84 34.94
N SER A 81 27.48 -15.88 35.67
CA SER A 81 26.75 -17.07 36.07
C SER A 81 25.40 -16.80 36.72
N SER A 82 24.49 -17.72 36.42
CA SER A 82 23.68 -18.51 37.36
C SER A 82 23.39 -17.91 38.74
N ASN A 83 22.11 -17.70 39.03
CA ASN A 83 21.61 -17.90 40.39
C ASN A 83 20.36 -18.80 40.36
N SER A 84 20.56 -20.02 40.84
CA SER A 84 19.53 -20.95 41.29
C SER A 84 19.04 -20.51 42.67
N GLY A 85 17.74 -20.61 42.96
CA GLY A 85 17.28 -20.51 44.35
C GLY A 85 15.76 -20.39 44.53
N ASN A 86 15.22 -21.43 45.15
CA ASN A 86 13.98 -21.53 45.94
C ASN A 86 12.64 -21.63 45.20
N VAL A 87 11.94 -22.77 45.23
CA VAL A 87 11.39 -23.57 46.36
C VAL A 87 10.22 -22.86 47.05
N ALA A 88 9.01 -23.32 46.73
CA ALA A 88 7.79 -23.42 47.52
C ALA A 88 6.72 -23.94 46.54
N ASP A 89 6.45 -25.24 46.44
CA ASP A 89 5.75 -26.09 47.41
C ASP A 89 4.45 -25.45 47.93
N THR A 90 3.33 -25.75 47.27
CA THR A 90 2.00 -25.73 47.88
C THR A 90 1.15 -26.76 47.17
N SER A 91 1.24 -27.98 47.68
CA SER A 91 0.25 -29.04 47.54
C SER A 91 -0.99 -28.68 48.36
N VAL A 92 -2.15 -28.56 47.72
CA VAL A 92 -3.45 -28.76 48.37
C VAL A 92 -4.33 -29.57 47.43
N GLN A 93 -4.48 -30.85 47.79
CA GLN A 93 -5.56 -31.72 47.35
C GLN A 93 -6.89 -31.20 47.91
N SER A 94 -7.93 -31.18 47.07
CA SER A 94 -9.27 -31.57 47.51
C SER A 94 -10.01 -32.27 46.37
N PRO A 95 -10.64 -33.43 46.65
CA PRO A 95 -11.33 -34.24 45.66
C PRO A 95 -12.84 -33.92 45.60
N GLY A 96 -13.45 -34.33 44.50
CA GLY A 96 -14.86 -34.73 44.49
C GLY A 96 -15.82 -33.71 43.89
N GLU A 97 -16.22 -33.95 42.65
CA GLU A 97 -17.65 -34.03 42.31
C GLU A 97 -17.84 -34.66 40.93
N THR A 98 -18.32 -35.89 40.95
CA THR A 98 -18.74 -36.69 39.81
C THR A 98 -20.00 -36.06 39.21
N ARG A 99 -19.86 -35.18 38.21
CA ARG A 99 -21.01 -34.73 37.41
C ARG A 99 -21.25 -35.71 36.27
N THR A 100 -22.38 -36.39 36.37
CA THR A 100 -23.04 -37.21 35.35
C THR A 100 -23.07 -36.48 33.99
N PRO A 101 -22.65 -37.11 32.89
CA PRO A 101 -22.78 -36.54 31.56
C PRO A 101 -24.26 -36.56 31.14
N GLU A 102 -24.85 -35.37 31.02
CA GLU A 102 -26.16 -35.16 30.40
C GLU A 102 -26.09 -35.54 28.90
N PRO A 103 -26.99 -36.39 28.39
CA PRO A 103 -26.97 -36.80 27.00
C PRO A 103 -27.23 -35.62 26.07
N ALA A 104 -26.27 -35.41 25.17
CA ALA A 104 -26.25 -34.37 24.15
C ALA A 104 -27.60 -34.25 23.41
N ARG A 105 -28.39 -33.23 23.74
CA ARG A 105 -29.47 -32.76 22.88
C ARG A 105 -28.85 -32.28 21.57
N ARG A 106 -29.03 -33.13 20.55
CA ARG A 106 -28.77 -32.89 19.12
C ARG A 106 -29.48 -31.59 18.71
N ARG A 107 -28.79 -30.45 18.86
CA ARG A 107 -29.25 -29.17 18.30
C ARG A 107 -29.27 -29.35 16.79
N GLN A 108 -30.47 -29.30 16.22
CA GLN A 108 -30.65 -29.22 14.78
C GLN A 108 -29.85 -28.01 14.27
N PRO A 109 -29.17 -28.11 13.12
CA PRO A 109 -28.54 -26.96 12.49
C PRO A 109 -29.65 -25.97 12.12
N GLU A 110 -29.78 -24.94 12.94
CA GLU A 110 -30.58 -23.76 12.68
C GLU A 110 -30.14 -23.21 11.32
N ALA A 111 -31.08 -23.20 10.38
CA ALA A 111 -30.86 -22.77 9.01
C ALA A 111 -30.21 -21.38 9.03
N ALA A 112 -29.00 -21.29 8.47
CA ALA A 112 -28.29 -20.02 8.35
C ALA A 112 -29.21 -19.02 7.64
N PRO A 113 -29.41 -17.81 8.20
CA PRO A 113 -30.27 -16.81 7.58
C PRO A 113 -29.75 -16.50 6.18
N ALA A 114 -30.61 -16.75 5.20
CA ALA A 114 -30.36 -16.47 3.80
C ALA A 114 -30.35 -14.94 3.58
N GLY A 115 -29.30 -14.45 2.93
CA GLY A 115 -29.32 -13.19 2.18
C GLY A 115 -29.02 -11.92 2.97
N GLU A 116 -27.83 -11.80 3.56
CA GLU A 116 -27.22 -10.46 3.61
C GLU A 116 -26.84 -10.10 2.16
N GLU A 117 -27.64 -9.23 1.55
CA GLU A 117 -27.37 -8.60 0.26
C GLU A 117 -25.94 -8.04 0.29
N ASN A 118 -25.05 -8.71 -0.44
CA ASN A 118 -23.62 -8.51 -0.39
C ASN A 118 -23.27 -7.33 -1.32
N ASP A 119 -23.85 -6.17 -1.02
CA ASP A 119 -23.70 -4.97 -1.83
C ASP A 119 -22.26 -4.47 -1.74
N GLU A 120 -21.56 -4.54 -2.86
CA GLU A 120 -20.22 -3.99 -2.99
C GLU A 120 -20.25 -2.50 -2.60
N PRO A 121 -19.32 -2.02 -1.76
CA PRO A 121 -19.44 -0.68 -1.22
C PRO A 121 -19.41 0.36 -2.33
N VAL A 122 -20.42 1.24 -2.33
CA VAL A 122 -20.58 2.29 -3.33
C VAL A 122 -19.30 3.13 -3.46
N LYS A 123 -18.75 3.16 -4.68
CA LYS A 123 -17.57 3.95 -5.02
C LYS A 123 -17.87 5.44 -4.86
N THR A 124 -16.89 6.19 -4.36
CA THR A 124 -17.05 7.65 -4.23
C THR A 124 -16.85 8.36 -5.57
N GLU A 125 -17.46 9.54 -5.78
CA GLU A 125 -17.25 10.33 -7.01
C GLU A 125 -15.77 10.59 -7.30
N ARG A 126 -14.98 10.85 -6.25
CA ARG A 126 -13.53 11.08 -6.34
C ARG A 126 -12.77 9.82 -6.74
N GLU A 127 -13.21 8.66 -6.29
CA GLU A 127 -12.65 7.37 -6.69
C GLU A 127 -12.95 7.07 -8.16
N ILE A 128 -14.16 7.40 -8.65
CA ILE A 128 -14.51 7.27 -10.07
C ILE A 128 -13.65 8.22 -10.93
N GLU A 129 -13.48 9.48 -10.49
CA GLU A 129 -12.60 10.43 -11.18
C GLU A 129 -11.13 9.95 -11.18
N TYR A 130 -10.68 9.41 -10.05
CA TYR A 130 -9.36 8.82 -9.92
C TYR A 130 -9.15 7.68 -10.91
N GLU A 131 -10.06 6.70 -10.96
CA GLU A 131 -10.00 5.56 -11.88
C GLU A 131 -9.98 6.03 -13.34
N ARG A 132 -10.80 7.03 -13.69
CA ARG A 132 -10.80 7.64 -15.02
C ARG A 132 -9.44 8.25 -15.38
N LEU A 133 -8.83 9.00 -14.46
CA LEU A 133 -7.50 9.59 -14.67
C LEU A 133 -6.42 8.51 -14.81
N VAL A 134 -6.46 7.47 -13.97
CA VAL A 134 -5.53 6.33 -14.04
C VAL A 134 -5.61 5.67 -15.40
N ALA A 135 -6.81 5.32 -15.87
CA ALA A 135 -7.00 4.72 -17.19
C ALA A 135 -6.47 5.62 -18.32
N GLY A 136 -6.68 6.94 -18.19
CA GLY A 136 -6.17 7.93 -19.14
C GLY A 136 -4.63 8.02 -19.18
N TYR A 137 -3.96 7.93 -18.03
CA TYR A 137 -2.49 7.93 -17.96
C TYR A 137 -1.89 6.59 -18.38
N LEU A 138 -2.51 5.48 -18.02
CA LEU A 138 -2.01 4.15 -18.35
C LEU A 138 -1.88 3.96 -19.87
N LYS A 139 -2.87 4.45 -20.64
CA LYS A 139 -2.84 4.44 -22.11
C LYS A 139 -1.67 5.23 -22.72
N LYS A 140 -1.08 6.18 -21.97
CA LYS A 140 0.01 7.05 -22.44
C LYS A 140 1.39 6.56 -22.02
N LEU A 141 1.47 5.63 -21.06
CA LEU A 141 2.73 5.20 -20.49
C LEU A 141 3.27 3.97 -21.23
N PRO A 142 4.56 3.97 -21.60
CA PRO A 142 5.16 2.84 -22.28
C PRO A 142 5.27 1.64 -21.33
N ALA A 143 4.92 0.47 -21.84
CA ALA A 143 5.16 -0.78 -21.13
C ALA A 143 6.67 -1.09 -21.12
N PRO A 144 7.24 -1.52 -19.97
CA PRO A 144 8.62 -1.96 -19.91
C PRO A 144 8.79 -3.24 -20.74
N ASN A 145 9.84 -3.26 -21.56
CA ASN A 145 10.19 -4.44 -22.35
C ASN A 145 11.07 -5.38 -21.51
N LEU A 146 10.63 -6.62 -21.31
CA LEU A 146 11.45 -7.68 -20.74
C LEU A 146 12.63 -8.00 -21.68
N GLY A 147 13.75 -8.39 -21.12
CA GLY A 147 14.98 -8.71 -21.84
C GLY A 147 15.82 -7.51 -22.32
N LYS A 148 15.37 -6.26 -22.12
CA LYS A 148 16.20 -5.08 -22.38
C LYS A 148 17.09 -4.74 -21.18
N LYS A 149 18.23 -4.09 -21.43
CA LYS A 149 19.08 -3.54 -20.36
C LYS A 149 18.45 -2.27 -19.80
N TYR A 150 18.37 -2.18 -18.47
CA TYR A 150 17.92 -0.98 -17.76
C TYR A 150 18.95 -0.58 -16.73
N LYS A 151 19.14 0.74 -16.59
CA LYS A 151 19.85 1.36 -15.48
C LYS A 151 18.84 1.83 -14.44
N ILE A 152 18.89 1.24 -13.26
CA ILE A 152 17.93 1.43 -12.18
C ILE A 152 18.64 2.13 -11.02
N LEU A 153 18.10 3.27 -10.61
CA LEU A 153 18.55 3.96 -9.40
C LEU A 153 17.85 3.35 -8.18
N LEU A 154 18.62 2.94 -7.19
CA LEU A 154 18.16 2.51 -5.86
C LEU A 154 18.00 3.71 -4.92
N ARG A 155 17.27 3.53 -3.81
CA ARG A 155 17.04 4.61 -2.83
C ARG A 155 18.31 5.11 -2.15
N ASN A 156 19.30 4.24 -1.98
CA ASN A 156 20.63 4.60 -1.49
C ASN A 156 21.48 5.36 -2.54
N ARG A 157 20.87 5.78 -3.66
CA ARG A 157 21.49 6.49 -4.79
C ARG A 157 22.49 5.65 -5.60
N GLN A 158 22.64 4.36 -5.32
CA GLN A 158 23.42 3.47 -6.18
C GLN A 158 22.66 3.18 -7.47
N ALA A 159 23.37 3.20 -8.59
CA ALA A 159 22.84 2.80 -9.88
C ALA A 159 23.24 1.35 -10.18
N VAL A 160 22.25 0.53 -10.51
CA VAL A 160 22.44 -0.86 -10.91
C VAL A 160 22.05 -0.98 -12.37
N GLU A 161 22.87 -1.66 -13.15
CA GLU A 161 22.57 -1.97 -14.55
C GLU A 161 22.42 -3.48 -14.74
N GLY A 162 21.37 -3.88 -15.44
CA GLY A 162 21.11 -5.29 -15.71
C GLY A 162 20.03 -5.47 -16.78
N LYS A 163 19.91 -6.70 -17.28
CA LYS A 163 18.83 -7.09 -18.19
C LYS A 163 17.58 -7.37 -17.37
N LEU A 164 16.48 -6.71 -17.67
CA LEU A 164 15.22 -6.93 -16.95
C LEU A 164 14.67 -8.32 -17.29
N ILE A 165 14.54 -9.21 -16.31
CA ILE A 165 14.02 -10.57 -16.51
C ILE A 165 12.52 -10.59 -16.22
N ASP A 166 12.15 -10.12 -15.02
CA ASP A 166 10.79 -10.20 -14.51
C ASP A 166 10.38 -8.91 -13.81
N ILE A 167 9.10 -8.56 -13.97
CA ILE A 167 8.42 -7.51 -13.22
C ILE A 167 7.21 -8.15 -12.56
N SER A 168 7.28 -8.24 -11.24
CA SER A 168 6.20 -8.74 -10.40
C SER A 168 5.63 -7.59 -9.55
N PRO A 169 4.41 -7.72 -9.01
CA PRO A 169 3.85 -6.74 -8.08
C PRO A 169 4.78 -6.47 -6.89
N GLY A 170 5.32 -5.26 -6.81
CA GLY A 170 6.18 -4.83 -5.73
C GLY A 170 7.63 -5.34 -5.76
N LYS A 171 8.10 -5.99 -6.84
CA LYS A 171 9.51 -6.40 -7.02
C LYS A 171 9.93 -6.44 -8.49
N ILE A 172 11.23 -6.28 -8.74
CA ILE A 172 11.85 -6.44 -10.06
C ILE A 172 13.00 -7.43 -9.98
N THR A 173 13.20 -8.22 -11.03
CA THR A 173 14.33 -9.17 -11.14
C THR A 173 15.20 -8.78 -12.33
N LEU A 174 16.49 -8.59 -12.08
CA LEU A 174 17.48 -8.23 -13.10
C LEU A 174 18.51 -9.34 -13.26
N GLN A 175 18.86 -9.67 -14.50
CA GLN A 175 20.06 -10.41 -14.85
C GLN A 175 21.26 -9.46 -14.81
N MET A 176 22.18 -9.74 -13.91
CA MET A 176 23.48 -9.08 -13.82
C MET A 176 24.57 -10.03 -14.32
N ARG A 177 25.82 -9.55 -14.37
CA ARG A 177 26.97 -10.39 -14.80
C ARG A 177 27.18 -11.64 -13.93
N TYR A 178 26.88 -11.54 -12.64
CA TYR A 178 27.17 -12.58 -11.63
C TYR A 178 25.92 -13.37 -11.21
N GLY A 179 24.80 -13.24 -11.92
CA GLY A 179 23.55 -13.93 -11.59
C GLY A 179 22.33 -13.02 -11.59
N GLU A 180 21.25 -13.49 -11.00
CA GLU A 180 19.97 -12.79 -10.92
C GLU A 180 19.83 -12.08 -9.58
N LEU A 181 19.40 -10.83 -9.59
CA LEU A 181 19.13 -10.07 -8.38
C LEU A 181 17.71 -9.52 -8.36
N THR A 182 16.99 -9.78 -7.27
CA THR A 182 15.62 -9.30 -7.05
C THR A 182 15.60 -8.10 -6.09
N TYR A 183 15.14 -6.96 -6.59
CA TYR A 183 14.96 -5.74 -5.80
C TYR A 183 13.49 -5.57 -5.43
N ALA A 184 13.23 -5.36 -4.13
CA ALA A 184 11.89 -4.97 -3.69
C ALA A 184 11.63 -3.50 -4.08
N LEU A 185 10.39 -3.17 -4.41
CA LEU A 185 10.06 -1.86 -4.97
C LEU A 185 10.41 -0.68 -4.04
N HIS A 186 10.25 -0.87 -2.74
CA HIS A 186 10.61 0.13 -1.73
C HIS A 186 12.13 0.41 -1.68
N GLN A 187 12.97 -0.45 -2.26
CA GLN A 187 14.41 -0.24 -2.38
C GLN A 187 14.77 0.53 -3.66
N VAL A 188 13.84 0.58 -4.62
CA VAL A 188 14.00 1.26 -5.90
C VAL A 188 13.63 2.74 -5.76
N HIS A 189 14.41 3.61 -6.40
CA HIS A 189 14.15 5.05 -6.38
C HIS A 189 12.87 5.37 -7.19
N PRO A 190 12.00 6.31 -6.74
CA PRO A 190 10.74 6.64 -7.42
C PRO A 190 10.87 6.99 -8.92
N LYS A 191 11.97 7.65 -9.30
CA LYS A 191 12.29 7.96 -10.72
C LYS A 191 12.45 6.72 -11.59
N SER A 192 12.96 5.61 -11.04
CA SER A 192 13.09 4.35 -11.77
C SER A 192 11.78 3.56 -11.71
N THR A 193 11.11 3.57 -10.55
CA THR A 193 9.79 2.95 -10.36
C THR A 193 8.78 3.44 -11.38
N THR A 194 8.70 4.74 -11.63
CA THR A 194 7.76 5.32 -12.60
C THR A 194 8.01 4.89 -14.05
N LYS A 195 9.25 4.47 -14.38
CA LYS A 195 9.58 3.94 -15.72
C LYS A 195 9.26 2.46 -15.88
N LEU A 196 9.36 1.70 -14.78
CA LEU A 196 9.23 0.24 -14.78
C LEU A 196 7.83 -0.23 -14.39
N PHE A 197 7.03 0.61 -13.73
CA PHE A 197 5.69 0.27 -13.26
C PHE A 197 4.68 1.29 -13.79
N PRO A 198 4.20 1.14 -15.03
CA PRO A 198 3.31 2.11 -15.67
C PRO A 198 2.00 2.27 -14.89
N GLU A 199 1.44 1.21 -14.32
CA GLU A 199 0.25 1.28 -13.46
C GLU A 199 0.45 2.18 -12.24
N ARG A 200 1.58 2.01 -11.53
CA ARG A 200 1.92 2.90 -10.40
C ARG A 200 2.19 4.32 -10.84
N ALA A 201 2.86 4.50 -11.97
CA ALA A 201 3.10 5.83 -12.52
C ALA A 201 1.76 6.51 -12.85
N ALA A 202 0.81 5.79 -13.45
CA ALA A 202 -0.53 6.28 -13.72
C ALA A 202 -1.27 6.67 -12.43
N HIS A 203 -1.22 5.81 -11.40
CA HIS A 203 -1.76 6.13 -10.08
C HIS A 203 -1.13 7.39 -9.48
N PHE A 204 0.20 7.50 -9.48
CA PHE A 204 0.89 8.69 -8.97
C PHE A 204 0.51 9.96 -9.73
N MET A 205 0.42 9.89 -11.06
CA MET A 205 0.00 11.01 -11.90
C MET A 205 -1.46 11.41 -11.66
N ALA A 206 -2.36 10.43 -11.49
CA ALA A 206 -3.76 10.66 -11.14
C ALA A 206 -3.91 11.33 -9.77
N MET A 207 -3.19 10.84 -8.75
CA MET A 207 -3.18 11.47 -7.42
C MET A 207 -2.70 12.92 -7.47
N ARG A 208 -1.63 13.20 -8.23
CA ARG A 208 -1.10 14.54 -8.42
C ARG A 208 -2.11 15.46 -9.14
N ALA A 209 -2.82 14.94 -10.13
CA ALA A 209 -3.84 15.68 -10.86
C ALA A 209 -5.03 16.03 -9.95
N LEU A 210 -5.52 15.08 -9.14
CA LEU A 210 -6.57 15.33 -8.16
C LEU A 210 -6.17 16.38 -7.12
N LYS A 211 -4.94 16.28 -6.60
CA LYS A 211 -4.39 17.28 -5.68
C LYS A 211 -4.40 18.68 -6.30
N LYS A 212 -3.89 18.81 -7.52
CA LYS A 212 -3.86 20.08 -8.25
C LYS A 212 -5.26 20.64 -8.48
N LYS A 213 -6.23 19.78 -8.84
CA LYS A 213 -7.64 20.19 -9.04
C LYS A 213 -8.23 20.75 -7.75
N ARG A 214 -8.02 20.07 -6.62
CA ARG A 214 -8.49 20.52 -5.30
C ARG A 214 -7.85 21.84 -4.86
N GLU A 215 -6.55 22.01 -5.07
CA GLU A 215 -5.86 23.27 -4.79
C GLU A 215 -6.46 24.42 -5.60
N ALA A 216 -6.72 24.20 -6.89
CA ALA A 216 -7.37 25.19 -7.75
C ALA A 216 -8.80 25.53 -7.32
N GLU A 217 -9.60 24.54 -6.93
CA GLU A 217 -10.96 24.74 -6.40
C GLU A 217 -10.94 25.53 -5.09
N ALA A 218 -10.01 25.21 -4.18
CA ALA A 218 -9.85 25.91 -2.91
C ALA A 218 -9.40 27.36 -3.12
N GLU A 219 -8.49 27.61 -4.05
CA GLU A 219 -8.06 28.97 -4.42
C GLU A 219 -9.21 29.77 -5.04
N ALA A 220 -9.99 29.15 -5.93
CA ALA A 220 -11.18 29.79 -6.53
C ALA A 220 -12.24 30.12 -5.48
N ALA A 221 -12.47 29.23 -4.51
CA ALA A 221 -13.38 29.49 -3.39
C ALA A 221 -12.91 30.67 -2.53
N ARG A 222 -11.61 30.71 -2.17
CA ARG A 222 -11.02 31.84 -1.41
C ARG A 222 -11.14 33.16 -2.17
N LYS A 223 -10.89 33.17 -3.47
CA LYS A 223 -11.06 34.38 -4.31
C LYS A 223 -12.51 34.85 -4.33
N ARG A 224 -13.47 33.92 -4.40
CA ARG A 224 -14.92 34.25 -4.34
C ARG A 224 -15.31 34.84 -2.99
N GLU A 225 -14.82 34.26 -1.89
CA GLU A 225 -15.07 34.79 -0.54
C GLU A 225 -14.46 36.18 -0.36
N GLN A 226 -13.22 36.39 -0.82
CA GLN A 226 -12.57 37.70 -0.79
C GLN A 226 -13.31 38.74 -1.64
N ALA A 227 -13.78 38.36 -2.83
CA ALA A 227 -14.56 39.25 -3.69
C ALA A 227 -15.92 39.61 -3.06
N ALA A 228 -16.59 38.64 -2.42
CA ALA A 228 -17.84 38.88 -1.69
C ALA A 228 -17.63 39.82 -0.49
N GLN A 229 -16.53 39.65 0.28
CA GLN A 229 -16.17 40.55 1.37
C GLN A 229 -15.83 41.96 0.87
N ALA A 230 -15.07 42.07 -0.23
CA ALA A 230 -14.76 43.38 -0.82
C ALA A 230 -16.00 44.11 -1.34
N ALA A 231 -16.99 43.38 -1.87
CA ALA A 231 -18.28 43.94 -2.29
C ALA A 231 -19.10 44.47 -1.10
N LEU A 232 -19.00 43.86 0.08
CA LEU A 232 -19.66 44.33 1.32
C LEU A 232 -19.01 45.58 1.93
N VAL A 233 -17.71 45.79 1.74
CA VAL A 233 -16.96 46.94 2.30
C VAL A 233 -16.96 48.14 1.35
N ARG A 234 -17.80 48.13 0.30
CA ARG A 234 -17.92 49.27 -0.60
C ARG A 234 -18.41 50.48 0.23
N PRO A 235 -17.63 51.58 0.29
CA PRO A 235 -17.93 52.69 1.19
C PRO A 235 -19.30 53.26 0.83
N ALA A 236 -20.19 53.29 1.83
CA ALA A 236 -21.46 53.98 1.74
C ALA A 236 -21.18 55.39 1.23
N ARG A 237 -21.75 55.71 0.06
CA ARG A 237 -21.81 57.07 -0.42
C ARG A 237 -22.57 57.86 0.68
N PRO A 238 -22.00 58.92 1.25
CA PRO A 238 -22.72 59.73 2.21
C PRO A 238 -23.78 60.50 1.41
N ASP A 239 -25.04 60.07 1.47
CA ASP A 239 -26.17 60.94 1.16
C ASP A 239 -27.34 60.64 2.09
N PRO A 240 -28.09 61.68 2.49
CA PRO A 240 -28.88 61.66 3.71
C PRO A 240 -30.33 61.21 3.49
N ALA A 241 -30.92 60.73 4.59
CA ALA A 241 -32.35 60.67 4.90
C ALA A 241 -33.23 59.70 4.09
N GLY A 242 -33.65 58.63 4.79
CA GLY A 242 -35.03 58.16 4.77
C GLY A 242 -35.26 56.81 4.09
N GLY A 243 -35.65 55.81 4.89
CA GLY A 243 -36.45 54.69 4.38
C GLY A 243 -35.98 53.29 4.78
N THR A 244 -36.42 52.85 5.96
CA THR A 244 -36.82 51.49 6.36
C THR A 244 -35.96 50.30 5.89
N GLU A 245 -35.10 49.87 6.81
CA GLU A 245 -34.15 48.76 6.72
C GLU A 245 -34.83 47.44 7.14
N ILE A 246 -35.06 46.50 6.21
CA ILE A 246 -35.38 45.10 6.56
C ILE A 246 -34.06 44.31 6.52
N ALA A 247 -33.46 44.20 7.70
CA ALA A 247 -32.22 43.46 7.94
C ALA A 247 -32.44 41.95 7.73
N THR A 248 -31.98 41.44 6.59
CA THR A 248 -31.92 39.99 6.34
C THR A 248 -30.66 39.46 7.02
N ALA A 249 -30.84 38.69 8.10
CA ALA A 249 -29.75 38.18 8.91
C ALA A 249 -28.79 37.28 8.11
N PRO A 250 -27.46 37.50 8.20
CA PRO A 250 -26.48 36.67 7.52
C PRO A 250 -26.47 35.26 8.12
N THR A 251 -26.64 34.24 7.26
CA THR A 251 -26.55 32.83 7.65
C THR A 251 -25.19 32.55 8.29
N PRO A 252 -25.13 31.97 9.50
CA PRO A 252 -23.86 31.72 10.17
C PRO A 252 -23.00 30.73 9.35
N PRO A 253 -21.70 31.02 9.17
CA PRO A 253 -20.80 30.14 8.45
C PRO A 253 -20.72 28.78 9.17
N ARG A 254 -21.00 27.70 8.41
CA ARG A 254 -20.87 26.32 8.89
C ARG A 254 -19.49 26.15 9.55
N PRO A 255 -19.40 25.64 10.78
CA PRO A 255 -18.13 25.52 11.48
C PRO A 255 -17.19 24.62 10.68
N GLN A 256 -16.21 25.25 10.02
CA GLN A 256 -15.14 24.52 9.36
C GLN A 256 -14.30 23.89 10.46
N ARG A 257 -14.37 22.57 10.59
CA ARG A 257 -13.56 21.82 11.55
C ARG A 257 -12.09 22.07 11.21
N LEU A 258 -11.43 22.93 11.99
CA LEU A 258 -10.02 23.26 11.81
C LEU A 258 -9.21 21.99 12.10
N LEU A 259 -8.80 21.30 11.04
CA LEU A 259 -7.89 20.17 11.15
C LEU A 259 -6.56 20.68 11.75
N PRO A 260 -5.87 19.90 12.60
CA PRO A 260 -4.60 20.32 13.18
C PRO A 260 -3.55 20.64 12.11
N ALA A 261 -2.61 21.52 12.45
CA ALA A 261 -1.47 21.85 11.59
C ALA A 261 -0.57 20.62 11.37
N ARG A 262 0.09 20.55 10.21
CA ARG A 262 0.91 19.39 9.83
C ARG A 262 2.23 19.40 10.60
N THR A 263 2.33 18.54 11.61
CA THR A 263 3.54 18.31 12.41
C THR A 263 4.32 17.08 11.90
N GLY A 264 5.23 17.30 10.96
CA GLY A 264 6.20 16.28 10.53
C GLY A 264 5.62 15.01 9.89
N ALA A 265 6.48 13.99 9.73
CA ALA A 265 6.08 12.64 9.32
C ALA A 265 5.60 11.85 10.56
N PRO A 266 4.56 11.01 10.45
CA PRO A 266 4.05 10.24 11.59
C PRO A 266 5.10 9.23 12.10
N THR A 267 5.25 9.18 13.43
CA THR A 267 5.97 8.09 14.10
C THR A 267 4.97 7.01 14.49
N TYR A 268 5.09 5.84 13.87
CA TYR A 268 4.16 4.75 14.10
C TYR A 268 4.32 4.16 15.49
N ASN A 269 3.21 4.07 16.22
CA ASN A 269 3.14 3.45 17.54
C ASN A 269 2.09 2.33 17.46
N THR A 270 2.52 1.09 17.64
CA THR A 270 1.67 -0.11 17.46
C THR A 270 0.85 -0.49 18.70
N THR A 271 1.03 0.20 19.84
CA THR A 271 0.24 -0.06 21.06
C THR A 271 -1.23 0.18 20.79
N ALA A 272 -2.11 -0.75 21.13
CA ALA A 272 -3.54 -0.57 20.92
C ALA A 272 -4.03 0.69 21.65
N ALA A 273 -4.82 1.52 20.96
CA ALA A 273 -5.45 2.71 21.54
C ALA A 273 -6.90 2.80 21.07
N LYS A 274 -7.74 3.51 21.84
CA LYS A 274 -9.11 3.80 21.46
C LYS A 274 -9.12 4.66 20.19
N THR A 275 -9.87 4.23 19.18
CA THR A 275 -10.07 5.01 17.95
C THR A 275 -10.79 6.32 18.29
N PRO A 276 -10.27 7.49 17.85
CA PRO A 276 -10.94 8.77 18.04
C PRO A 276 -12.37 8.76 17.48
N GLU A 277 -13.30 9.42 18.16
CA GLU A 277 -14.74 9.36 17.83
C GLU A 277 -15.03 9.77 16.38
N HIS A 278 -14.32 10.79 15.89
CA HIS A 278 -14.48 11.28 14.53
C HIS A 278 -13.97 10.35 13.43
N LEU A 279 -13.22 9.29 13.77
CA LEU A 279 -12.76 8.26 12.84
C LEU A 279 -13.63 7.00 12.90
N LEU A 280 -14.56 6.89 13.84
CA LEU A 280 -15.32 5.66 14.06
C LEU A 280 -16.14 5.25 12.85
N GLU A 281 -16.80 6.19 12.18
CA GLU A 281 -17.57 5.93 10.97
C GLU A 281 -16.67 5.40 9.84
N THR A 282 -15.53 6.04 9.63
CA THR A 282 -14.56 5.64 8.60
C THR A 282 -13.97 4.27 8.88
N VAL A 283 -13.63 3.98 10.13
CA VAL A 283 -13.10 2.66 10.55
C VAL A 283 -14.19 1.59 10.46
N ARG A 284 -15.45 1.90 10.77
CA ARG A 284 -16.58 0.99 10.60
C ARG A 284 -16.79 0.62 9.13
N ALA A 285 -16.82 1.62 8.25
CA ALA A 285 -16.92 1.41 6.80
C ALA A 285 -15.75 0.55 6.28
N PHE A 286 -14.53 0.82 6.76
CA PHE A 286 -13.36 -0.01 6.47
C PHE A 286 -13.52 -1.45 6.95
N GLY A 287 -14.01 -1.65 8.18
CA GLY A 287 -14.24 -2.99 8.74
C GLY A 287 -15.26 -3.79 7.94
N THR A 288 -16.35 -3.17 7.47
CA THR A 288 -17.34 -3.81 6.61
C THR A 288 -16.72 -4.24 5.28
N TRP A 289 -16.01 -3.33 4.60
CA TRP A 289 -15.30 -3.66 3.35
C TRP A 289 -14.24 -4.75 3.56
N LEU A 290 -13.50 -4.72 4.68
CA LEU A 290 -12.48 -5.72 4.98
C LEU A 290 -13.09 -7.12 5.15
N LYS A 291 -14.28 -7.24 5.76
CA LYS A 291 -15.01 -8.51 5.83
C LYS A 291 -15.36 -9.06 4.44
N PHE A 292 -15.81 -8.19 3.53
CA PHE A 292 -16.05 -8.57 2.14
C PHE A 292 -14.76 -9.05 1.45
N GLN A 293 -13.63 -8.36 1.67
CA GLN A 293 -12.34 -8.81 1.17
C GLN A 293 -11.92 -10.17 1.76
N HIS A 294 -12.19 -10.44 3.04
CA HIS A 294 -11.90 -11.74 3.65
C HIS A 294 -12.61 -12.89 2.93
N GLN A 295 -13.87 -12.69 2.54
CA GLN A 295 -14.64 -13.67 1.77
C GLN A 295 -14.03 -13.89 0.39
N ARG A 296 -13.65 -12.80 -0.31
CA ARG A 296 -13.07 -12.86 -1.65
C ARG A 296 -11.71 -13.55 -1.69
N VAL A 297 -10.84 -13.30 -0.71
CA VAL A 297 -9.50 -13.91 -0.66
C VAL A 297 -9.48 -15.31 -0.05
N GLY A 298 -10.64 -15.81 0.43
CA GLY A 298 -10.74 -17.12 1.08
C GLY A 298 -10.06 -17.19 2.45
N GLY A 299 -9.87 -16.06 3.14
CA GLY A 299 -9.14 -16.03 4.41
C GLY A 299 -9.17 -14.66 5.11
N ARG A 300 -8.87 -14.65 6.41
CA ARG A 300 -8.77 -13.40 7.18
C ARG A 300 -7.47 -12.68 6.84
N ILE A 301 -7.55 -11.38 6.56
CA ILE A 301 -6.41 -10.49 6.30
C ILE A 301 -5.90 -9.93 7.63
N ALA A 302 -6.82 -9.45 8.49
CA ALA A 302 -6.50 -8.91 9.80
C ALA A 302 -7.51 -9.37 10.86
N ASP A 303 -7.02 -9.57 12.09
CA ASP A 303 -7.85 -9.97 13.23
C ASP A 303 -8.43 -8.78 13.97
N LYS A 304 -7.67 -7.68 14.04
CA LYS A 304 -8.07 -6.45 14.73
C LYS A 304 -7.63 -5.25 13.91
N ILE A 305 -8.46 -4.21 13.92
CA ILE A 305 -8.15 -2.92 13.32
C ILE A 305 -8.40 -1.81 14.34
N HIS A 306 -7.56 -0.78 14.32
CA HIS A 306 -7.79 0.46 15.06
C HIS A 306 -7.13 1.63 14.32
N ALA A 307 -7.61 2.85 14.54
CA ALA A 307 -7.04 4.03 13.90
C ALA A 307 -6.61 5.07 14.93
N LYS A 308 -5.55 5.81 14.62
CA LYS A 308 -5.03 6.91 15.44
C LYS A 308 -4.87 8.15 14.59
N GLN A 309 -5.08 9.31 15.19
CA GLN A 309 -4.66 10.59 14.62
C GLN A 309 -3.27 10.93 15.16
N GLN A 310 -2.33 11.21 14.27
CA GLN A 310 -0.95 11.57 14.59
C GLN A 310 -0.59 12.86 13.86
N GLY A 311 -0.71 13.99 14.55
CA GLY A 311 -0.61 15.32 13.94
C GLY A 311 -1.71 15.53 12.89
N GLY A 312 -1.33 15.89 11.68
CA GLY A 312 -2.24 16.03 10.54
C GLY A 312 -2.61 14.71 9.83
N SER A 313 -2.00 13.59 10.23
CA SER A 313 -2.18 12.29 9.56
C SER A 313 -3.12 11.37 10.34
N VAL A 314 -3.82 10.50 9.62
CA VAL A 314 -4.63 9.41 10.19
C VAL A 314 -3.99 8.07 9.82
N VAL A 315 -3.71 7.25 10.83
CA VAL A 315 -2.98 5.99 10.67
C VAL A 315 -3.89 4.84 11.07
N LEU A 316 -4.15 3.94 10.13
CA LEU A 316 -4.88 2.70 10.34
C LEU A 316 -3.90 1.57 10.66
N TYR A 317 -4.06 0.95 11.82
CA TYR A 317 -3.27 -0.20 12.26
C TYR A 317 -4.09 -1.47 12.08
N LEU A 318 -3.53 -2.44 11.36
CA LEU A 318 -4.13 -3.76 11.17
C LEU A 318 -3.23 -4.83 11.79
N ASN A 319 -3.76 -5.57 12.75
CA ASN A 319 -3.11 -6.75 13.28
C ASN A 319 -3.29 -7.89 12.27
N ALA A 320 -2.24 -8.17 11.51
CA ALA A 320 -2.25 -9.13 10.42
C ALA A 320 -2.51 -10.55 10.95
N ASN A 321 -3.44 -11.26 10.30
CA ASN A 321 -3.74 -12.64 10.62
C ASN A 321 -2.61 -13.57 10.11
N ALA A 322 -2.41 -14.71 10.75
CA ALA A 322 -1.39 -15.69 10.35
C ALA A 322 -1.53 -16.17 8.89
N LEU A 323 -2.75 -16.37 8.40
CA LEU A 323 -3.01 -16.78 7.01
C LEU A 323 -2.56 -15.73 5.99
N PHE A 324 -2.72 -14.44 6.33
CA PHE A 324 -2.20 -13.36 5.51
C PHE A 324 -0.68 -13.40 5.43
N LEU A 325 0.01 -13.73 6.52
CA LEU A 325 1.48 -13.82 6.56
C LEU A 325 2.04 -14.99 5.76
N GLN A 326 1.25 -16.04 5.56
CA GLN A 326 1.61 -17.21 4.76
C GLN A 326 1.49 -16.96 3.25
N GLN A 327 0.80 -15.89 2.83
CA GLN A 327 0.69 -15.53 1.43
C GLN A 327 2.04 -15.06 0.88
N ASP A 328 2.26 -15.28 -0.43
CA ASP A 328 3.47 -14.81 -1.08
C ASP A 328 3.57 -13.27 -1.03
N TYR A 329 4.80 -12.76 -1.10
CA TYR A 329 5.07 -11.32 -1.08
C TYR A 329 4.21 -10.50 -2.05
N GLY A 330 3.99 -10.98 -3.29
CA GLY A 330 3.25 -10.24 -4.31
C GLY A 330 1.79 -10.05 -3.91
N THR A 331 1.14 -11.13 -3.46
CA THR A 331 -0.23 -11.10 -2.94
C THR A 331 -0.35 -10.17 -1.73
N ARG A 332 0.53 -10.32 -0.72
CA ARG A 332 0.53 -9.44 0.46
C ARG A 332 0.70 -7.97 0.08
N PHE A 333 1.60 -7.70 -0.86
CA PHE A 333 1.86 -6.36 -1.37
C PHE A 333 0.63 -5.74 -2.04
N GLN A 334 -0.02 -6.46 -2.97
CA GLN A 334 -1.21 -5.98 -3.67
C GLN A 334 -2.38 -5.74 -2.73
N LEU A 335 -2.64 -6.67 -1.81
CA LEU A 335 -3.67 -6.51 -0.79
C LEU A 335 -3.41 -5.26 0.05
N THR A 336 -2.18 -5.07 0.51
CA THR A 336 -1.79 -3.88 1.31
C THR A 336 -2.02 -2.58 0.55
N GLU A 337 -1.72 -2.56 -0.75
CA GLU A 337 -1.99 -1.41 -1.61
C GLU A 337 -3.49 -1.15 -1.76
N GLY A 338 -4.31 -2.19 -1.89
CA GLY A 338 -5.77 -2.10 -1.87
C GLY A 338 -6.31 -1.55 -0.55
N LEU A 339 -5.83 -2.06 0.59
CA LEU A 339 -6.17 -1.57 1.93
C LEU A 339 -5.89 -0.07 2.05
N TYR A 340 -4.71 0.37 1.60
CA TYR A 340 -4.34 1.79 1.61
C TYR A 340 -5.28 2.64 0.75
N LYS A 341 -5.53 2.23 -0.50
CA LYS A 341 -6.40 2.99 -1.43
C LYS A 341 -7.78 3.18 -0.82
N PHE A 342 -8.41 2.10 -0.36
CA PHE A 342 -9.74 2.16 0.24
C PHE A 342 -9.75 3.06 1.48
N TRP A 343 -8.78 2.90 2.38
CA TRP A 343 -8.65 3.74 3.57
C TRP A 343 -8.53 5.23 3.23
N ALA A 344 -7.62 5.58 2.32
CA ALA A 344 -7.34 6.96 1.95
C ALA A 344 -8.58 7.66 1.35
N PHE A 345 -9.32 7.00 0.45
CA PHE A 345 -10.52 7.58 -0.15
C PHE A 345 -11.66 7.75 0.86
N ARG A 346 -11.84 6.80 1.78
CA ARG A 346 -12.86 6.96 2.84
C ARG A 346 -12.49 8.08 3.81
N CYS A 347 -11.22 8.20 4.18
CA CYS A 347 -10.77 9.32 4.99
C CYS A 347 -11.01 10.68 4.31
N ASP A 348 -10.77 10.75 3.00
CA ASP A 348 -11.01 11.97 2.22
C ASP A 348 -12.51 12.27 2.08
N ALA A 349 -13.35 11.26 1.84
CA ALA A 349 -14.80 11.39 1.75
C ALA A 349 -15.43 11.91 3.07
N HIS A 350 -14.98 11.40 4.21
CA HIS A 350 -15.40 11.88 5.54
C HIS A 350 -14.67 13.16 5.98
N ARG A 351 -13.82 13.75 5.13
CA ARG A 351 -13.05 14.98 5.40
C ARG A 351 -12.21 14.92 6.68
N VAL A 352 -11.73 13.74 7.04
CA VAL A 352 -10.85 13.55 8.21
C VAL A 352 -9.38 13.82 7.87
N ILE A 353 -9.05 13.90 6.58
CA ILE A 353 -7.72 14.27 6.07
C ILE A 353 -7.78 15.48 5.13
N ARG A 354 -6.65 16.18 5.01
CA ARG A 354 -6.48 17.29 4.07
C ARG A 354 -6.02 16.81 2.71
N GLU A 355 -5.12 15.84 2.69
CA GLU A 355 -4.60 15.23 1.46
C GLU A 355 -4.60 13.71 1.61
N LEU A 356 -4.71 12.99 0.48
CA LEU A 356 -4.60 11.53 0.48
C LEU A 356 -3.24 11.03 0.99
N SER A 357 -2.20 11.89 0.93
CA SER A 357 -0.89 11.62 1.52
C SER A 357 -0.89 11.54 3.05
N ASP A 358 -1.96 12.00 3.70
CA ASP A 358 -2.09 12.04 5.16
C ASP A 358 -2.79 10.80 5.73
N ALA A 359 -3.31 9.91 4.87
CA ALA A 359 -3.90 8.63 5.29
C ALA A 359 -2.89 7.50 5.17
N HIS A 360 -2.46 6.92 6.29
CA HIS A 360 -1.47 5.84 6.33
C HIS A 360 -2.11 4.52 6.75
N VAL A 361 -1.53 3.42 6.27
CA VAL A 361 -1.83 2.06 6.75
C VAL A 361 -0.57 1.45 7.36
N VAL A 362 -0.71 0.73 8.47
CA VAL A 362 0.39 0.02 9.14
C VAL A 362 -0.05 -1.41 9.41
N LEU A 363 0.73 -2.38 8.91
CA LEU A 363 0.54 -3.79 9.20
C LEU A 363 1.37 -4.18 10.41
N VAL A 364 0.70 -4.74 11.40
CA VAL A 364 1.28 -5.16 12.68
C VAL A 364 1.22 -6.68 12.73
N GLY A 365 2.38 -7.33 12.83
CA GLY A 365 2.51 -8.76 12.97
C GLY A 365 2.40 -9.22 14.44
N PRO A 366 2.73 -10.50 14.70
CA PRO A 366 2.83 -11.03 16.05
C PRO A 366 3.77 -10.17 16.91
N ASN A 367 3.47 -10.07 18.20
CA ASN A 367 4.25 -9.31 19.18
C ASN A 367 4.33 -7.79 18.91
N GLY A 368 3.41 -7.24 18.11
CA GLY A 368 3.33 -5.79 17.88
C GLY A 368 4.39 -5.24 16.91
N LYS A 369 5.13 -6.11 16.21
CA LYS A 369 6.15 -5.72 15.23
C LYS A 369 5.52 -5.16 13.96
N ILE A 370 6.03 -4.06 13.41
CA ILE A 370 5.61 -3.55 12.11
C ILE A 370 6.21 -4.43 11.01
N ILE A 371 5.35 -4.97 10.16
CA ILE A 371 5.70 -5.91 9.08
C ILE A 371 5.35 -5.39 7.69
N GLY A 372 4.80 -4.17 7.58
CA GLY A 372 4.45 -3.56 6.31
C GLY A 372 3.53 -2.36 6.45
N GLY A 373 3.05 -1.87 5.31
CA GLY A 373 2.15 -0.73 5.20
C GLY A 373 2.77 0.43 4.44
N SER A 374 2.30 1.63 4.73
CA SER A 374 2.75 2.90 4.21
C SER A 374 4.08 3.36 4.81
N ALA A 375 4.96 3.95 4.01
CA ALA A 375 6.14 4.61 4.53
C ALA A 375 5.78 5.91 5.29
N PRO A 376 6.49 6.27 6.38
CA PRO A 376 6.21 7.50 7.14
C PRO A 376 6.25 8.78 6.30
N ARG A 377 7.15 8.85 5.31
CA ARG A 377 7.35 10.05 4.49
C ARG A 377 6.31 10.21 3.38
N ASN A 378 5.68 9.11 2.96
CA ASN A 378 4.74 9.09 1.85
C ASN A 378 3.79 7.92 2.03
N SER A 379 2.52 8.21 2.28
CA SER A 379 1.54 7.16 2.55
C SER A 379 1.31 6.20 1.38
N ALA A 380 1.48 6.68 0.15
CA ALA A 380 1.34 5.88 -1.08
C ALA A 380 2.54 4.94 -1.34
N ASP A 381 3.63 5.09 -0.60
CA ASP A 381 4.81 4.26 -0.69
C ASP A 381 4.65 3.00 0.18
N ILE A 382 4.00 1.99 -0.39
CA ILE A 382 3.67 0.74 0.28
C ILE A 382 4.88 -0.21 0.29
N TRP A 383 5.10 -0.88 1.41
CA TRP A 383 6.10 -1.93 1.58
C TRP A 383 5.56 -3.06 2.43
N VAL A 384 6.13 -4.25 2.28
CA VAL A 384 5.82 -5.45 3.09
C VAL A 384 7.13 -6.16 3.41
N GLU A 385 7.25 -6.74 4.61
CA GLU A 385 8.42 -7.53 5.02
C GLU A 385 8.54 -8.77 4.13
N LYS A 386 9.76 -9.07 3.66
CA LYS A 386 10.05 -10.26 2.86
C LYS A 386 9.75 -11.55 3.64
N ASP A 387 9.36 -12.61 2.93
CA ASP A 387 9.17 -13.93 3.53
C ASP A 387 10.46 -14.37 4.22
N ARG A 388 10.40 -14.64 5.53
CA ARG A 388 11.48 -15.33 6.24
C ARG A 388 11.31 -16.81 5.92
N LYS A 389 12.09 -17.30 4.95
CA LYS A 389 12.23 -18.73 4.70
C LYS A 389 12.97 -19.40 5.85
#